data_AF-A0A953R693-F1
#
_entry.id   AF-A0A953R693-F1
#
_cell.length_a   1.000
_cell.length_b   1.000
_cell.length_c   1.000
_cell.angle_alpha   90.00
_cell.angle_beta   90.00
_cell.angle_gamma   90.00
#
_symmetry.space_group_name_H-M   'P 1'
#
loop_
_entity.id
_entity.type
_entity.pdbx_description
1 polymer ?
#
loop_
_entity_poly.entity_id
_entity_poly.type
_entity_poly.pdbx_seq_one_letter_code
_entity_poly.pdbx_strand_id
1 'polypeptide(L)'
;MTRSTRILAAVHVGGNALLLWLGYYWLGIGESRMASLLWSTIVALLLVCLACWLHAATFAYFVGQSPGLSSSFRAALRNLLPILAAAILILALYLLLALWANYSTRPAFTISSWLTLKLRKPVRPNSVYRIFKTVTWLVRWLVLPVIVLPWIAAVSSRGWQGFRPKLAARRLYWLQAPVLLLCALWVPFKLLDWVPHVGSFTMEMVSFVIRLLAAYLLFVAAWLLLAFLTSGGRPALIHSTTEAKP
;
A
#
# COMPACT_ATOMS: atom_id res chain seq x y z
N MET A 1 -13.60 -16.07 12.89
CA MET A 1 -12.14 -15.78 12.78
C MET A 1 -11.32 -16.86 13.46
N THR A 2 -10.40 -17.50 12.73
CA THR A 2 -9.46 -18.49 13.30
C THR A 2 -8.46 -17.81 14.24
N ARG A 3 -7.88 -18.57 15.18
CA ARG A 3 -6.84 -18.05 16.10
C ARG A 3 -5.70 -17.36 15.34
N SER A 4 -5.23 -17.95 14.24
CA SER A 4 -4.17 -17.40 13.39
C SER A 4 -4.53 -16.05 12.76
N THR A 5 -5.78 -15.85 12.32
CA THR A 5 -6.21 -14.54 11.78
C THR A 5 -6.25 -13.44 12.83
N ARG A 6 -6.61 -13.76 14.09
CA ARG A 6 -6.58 -12.80 15.19
C ARG A 6 -5.15 -12.40 15.55
N ILE A 7 -4.23 -13.36 15.59
CA ILE A 7 -2.82 -13.10 15.84
C ILE A 7 -2.23 -12.26 14.70
N LEU A 8 -2.54 -12.57 13.44
CA LEU A 8 -2.11 -11.77 12.30
C LEU A 8 -2.61 -10.32 12.42
N ALA A 9 -3.89 -10.12 12.75
CA ALA A 9 -4.44 -8.78 12.96
C ALA A 9 -3.73 -8.04 14.10
N ALA A 10 -3.46 -8.70 15.23
CA ALA A 10 -2.71 -8.11 16.34
C ALA A 10 -1.27 -7.75 15.93
N VAL A 11 -0.60 -8.60 15.14
CA VAL A 11 0.74 -8.32 14.60
C VAL A 11 0.72 -7.13 13.65
N HIS A 12 -0.35 -6.92 12.87
CA HIS A 12 -0.49 -5.71 12.05
C HIS A 12 -0.76 -4.46 12.88
N VAL A 13 -1.60 -4.56 13.90
CA VAL A 13 -1.88 -3.44 14.81
C VAL A 13 -0.63 -3.04 15.59
N GLY A 14 0.17 -3.99 16.08
CA GLY A 14 1.43 -3.68 16.76
C GLY A 14 2.54 -3.27 15.78
N GLY A 15 2.68 -4.02 14.68
CA GLY A 15 3.73 -3.83 13.68
C GLY A 15 3.61 -2.50 12.94
N ASN A 16 2.42 -2.10 12.50
CA ASN A 16 2.24 -0.80 11.85
C ASN A 16 2.41 0.36 12.84
N ALA A 17 2.07 0.19 14.12
CA ALA A 17 2.33 1.20 15.14
C ALA A 17 3.83 1.37 15.39
N LEU A 18 4.58 0.27 15.42
CA LEU A 18 6.04 0.30 15.50
C LEU A 18 6.65 0.94 14.25
N LEU A 19 6.15 0.64 13.05
CA LEU A 19 6.60 1.28 11.81
C LEU A 19 6.32 2.79 11.82
N LEU A 20 5.15 3.21 12.31
CA LEU A 20 4.79 4.62 12.43
C LEU A 20 5.69 5.34 13.44
N TRP A 21 5.94 4.73 14.60
CA TRP A 21 6.87 5.25 15.59
C TRP A 21 8.30 5.34 15.05
N LEU A 22 8.78 4.30 14.35
CA LEU A 22 10.10 4.28 13.73
C LEU A 22 10.21 5.32 12.63
N GLY A 23 9.15 5.54 11.84
CA GLY A 23 9.09 6.59 10.83
C GLY A 23 9.14 7.99 11.45
N TYR A 24 8.43 8.22 12.54
CA TYR A 24 8.51 9.46 13.29
C TYR A 24 9.92 9.68 13.87
N TYR A 25 10.51 8.65 14.47
CA TYR A 25 11.88 8.69 14.97
C TYR A 25 12.87 9.03 13.86
N TRP A 26 12.75 8.38 12.70
CA TRP A 26 13.60 8.61 11.53
C TRP A 26 13.55 10.07 11.06
N LEU A 27 12.34 10.65 10.95
CA LEU A 27 12.14 12.04 10.57
C LEU A 27 12.71 13.04 11.59
N GLY A 28 12.92 12.62 12.84
CA GLY A 28 13.52 13.43 13.89
C GLY A 28 15.06 13.42 13.92
N ILE A 29 15.72 12.60 13.09
CA ILE A 29 17.19 12.53 13.06
C ILE A 29 17.75 13.76 12.32
N GLY A 30 18.52 14.59 13.03
CA GLY A 30 19.18 15.76 12.43
C GLY A 30 20.34 15.38 11.51
N GLU A 31 20.41 15.97 10.32
CA GLU A 31 21.40 15.67 9.27
C GLU A 31 22.69 16.52 9.39
N SER A 32 23.17 16.78 10.61
CA SER A 32 24.28 17.71 10.83
C SER A 32 25.68 17.07 10.78
N ARG A 33 25.79 15.74 10.87
CA ARG A 33 27.09 15.02 10.92
C ARG A 33 27.04 13.76 10.06
N MET A 34 28.19 13.33 9.52
CA MET A 34 28.26 12.09 8.73
C MET A 34 27.77 10.86 9.50
N ALA A 35 28.01 10.80 10.81
CA ALA A 35 27.49 9.75 11.67
C ALA A 35 25.94 9.76 11.74
N SER A 36 25.30 10.93 11.78
CA SER A 36 23.84 11.02 11.81
C SER A 36 23.22 10.69 10.45
N LEU A 37 23.89 11.00 9.34
CA LEU A 37 23.48 10.56 8.00
C LEU A 37 23.55 9.04 7.85
N LEU A 38 24.63 8.40 8.30
CA LEU A 38 24.76 6.94 8.28
C LEU A 38 23.69 6.28 9.16
N TRP A 39 23.46 6.83 10.36
CA TRP A 39 22.40 6.34 11.25
C TRP A 39 21.01 6.48 10.63
N SER A 40 20.69 7.65 10.07
CA SER A 40 19.44 7.90 9.34
C SER A 40 19.25 6.89 8.20
N THR A 41 20.32 6.62 7.44
CA THR A 41 20.29 5.63 6.35
C THR A 41 20.00 4.22 6.86
N ILE A 42 20.64 3.81 7.96
CA ILE A 42 20.41 2.49 8.59
C ILE A 42 18.96 2.37 9.06
N VAL A 43 18.44 3.41 9.72
CA VAL A 43 17.06 3.44 10.21
C VAL A 43 16.06 3.40 9.05
N ALA A 44 16.32 4.13 7.96
CA ALA A 44 15.50 4.09 6.76
C ALA A 44 15.47 2.68 6.13
N LEU A 45 16.64 2.04 6.00
CA LEU A 45 16.75 0.67 5.49
C LEU A 45 15.98 -0.31 6.39
N LEU A 46 16.14 -0.19 7.71
CA LEU A 46 15.42 -1.03 8.67
C LEU A 46 13.90 -0.85 8.52
N LEU A 47 13.42 0.40 8.41
CA LEU A 47 12.01 0.71 8.21
C LEU A 47 11.47 0.07 6.93
N VAL A 48 12.17 0.23 5.81
CA VAL A 48 11.77 -0.37 4.52
C VAL A 48 11.75 -1.89 4.61
N CYS A 49 12.78 -2.50 5.19
CA CYS A 49 12.86 -3.95 5.38
C CYS A 49 11.71 -4.48 6.25
N LEU A 50 11.44 -3.84 7.40
CA LEU A 50 10.36 -4.24 8.30
C LEU A 50 8.98 -4.07 7.66
N ALA A 51 8.75 -2.95 6.96
CA ALA A 51 7.51 -2.72 6.24
C ALA A 51 7.29 -3.78 5.16
N CYS A 52 8.29 -4.00 4.31
CA CYS A 52 8.26 -5.01 3.26
C CYS A 52 8.03 -6.41 3.85
N TRP A 53 8.73 -6.77 4.92
CA TRP A 53 8.62 -8.07 5.56
C TRP A 53 7.22 -8.30 6.16
N LEU A 54 6.69 -7.35 6.94
CA LEU A 54 5.37 -7.45 7.56
C LEU A 54 4.27 -7.62 6.49
N HIS A 55 4.32 -6.80 5.44
CA HIS A 55 3.29 -6.79 4.40
C HIS A 55 3.41 -8.02 3.49
N ALA A 56 4.63 -8.44 3.14
CA ALA A 56 4.86 -9.66 2.38
C ALA A 56 4.48 -10.95 3.13
N ALA A 57 4.74 -11.02 4.44
CA ALA A 57 4.31 -12.16 5.27
C ALA A 57 2.79 -12.36 5.23
N THR A 58 2.04 -11.26 5.10
CA THR A 58 0.58 -11.25 4.99
C THR A 58 0.11 -11.87 3.68
N PHE A 59 0.71 -11.47 2.57
CA PHE A 59 0.41 -12.06 1.28
C PHE A 59 0.79 -13.54 1.25
N ALA A 60 1.98 -13.90 1.76
CA ALA A 60 2.43 -15.29 1.83
C ALA A 60 1.48 -16.17 2.68
N TYR A 61 0.93 -15.61 3.78
CA TYR A 61 -0.06 -16.28 4.61
C TYR A 61 -1.36 -16.57 3.86
N PHE A 62 -1.91 -15.59 3.13
CA PHE A 62 -3.20 -15.75 2.46
C PHE A 62 -3.15 -16.48 1.11
N VAL A 63 -1.98 -16.57 0.46
CA VAL A 63 -1.79 -17.37 -0.78
C VAL A 63 -1.88 -18.89 -0.50
N GLY A 64 -1.86 -19.32 0.76
CA GLY A 64 -2.19 -20.69 1.16
C GLY A 64 -1.08 -21.72 0.98
N GLN A 65 0.19 -21.30 0.86
CA GLN A 65 1.34 -22.21 0.77
C GLN A 65 1.95 -22.59 2.13
N SER A 66 1.55 -21.93 3.21
CA SER A 66 2.15 -22.11 4.53
C SER A 66 1.14 -22.67 5.53
N PRO A 67 1.42 -23.84 6.16
CA PRO A 67 0.51 -24.46 7.14
C PRO A 67 0.35 -23.63 8.44
N GLY A 68 1.16 -22.59 8.65
CA GLY A 68 1.08 -21.71 9.81
C GLY A 68 1.55 -20.27 9.60
N LEU A 69 1.27 -19.43 10.60
CA LEU A 69 1.66 -18.02 10.62
C LEU A 69 3.19 -17.88 10.62
N SER A 70 3.90 -18.63 11.46
CA SER A 70 5.37 -18.58 11.58
C SER A 70 6.09 -18.97 10.30
N SER A 71 5.60 -19.99 9.57
CA SER A 71 6.14 -20.37 8.26
C SER A 71 5.99 -19.26 7.23
N SER A 72 4.89 -18.49 7.28
CA SER A 72 4.64 -17.38 6.35
C SER A 72 5.62 -16.23 6.60
N PHE A 73 5.86 -15.87 7.86
CA PHE A 73 6.86 -14.85 8.22
C PHE A 73 8.28 -15.28 7.88
N ARG A 74 8.61 -16.56 8.07
CA ARG A 74 9.92 -17.12 7.67
C ARG A 74 10.09 -17.13 6.16
N ALA A 75 9.04 -17.47 5.40
CA ALA A 75 9.06 -17.42 3.95
C ALA A 75 9.28 -15.98 3.45
N ALA A 76 8.56 -15.00 4.01
CA ALA A 76 8.77 -13.59 3.67
C ALA A 76 10.19 -13.11 4.00
N LEU A 77 10.78 -13.56 5.10
CA LEU A 77 12.17 -13.23 5.45
C LEU A 77 13.17 -13.84 4.45
N ARG A 78 12.96 -15.09 4.03
CA ARG A 78 13.78 -15.74 2.98
C ARG A 78 13.65 -15.04 1.63
N ASN A 79 12.47 -14.51 1.34
CA ASN A 79 12.17 -13.78 0.11
C ASN A 79 12.42 -12.27 0.25
N LEU A 80 13.10 -11.78 1.28
CA LEU A 80 13.25 -10.35 1.53
C LEU A 80 13.95 -9.63 0.36
N LEU A 81 15.01 -10.22 -0.20
CA LEU A 81 15.75 -9.64 -1.32
C LEU A 81 14.87 -9.47 -2.58
N PRO A 82 14.14 -10.50 -3.07
CA PRO A 82 13.22 -10.31 -4.19
C PRO A 82 12.06 -9.34 -3.87
N ILE A 83 11.60 -9.28 -2.62
CA ILE A 83 10.58 -8.30 -2.20
C ILE A 83 11.14 -6.87 -2.29
N LEU A 84 12.37 -6.63 -1.81
CA LEU A 84 13.03 -5.33 -1.92
C LEU A 84 13.26 -4.93 -3.39
N ALA A 85 13.69 -5.87 -4.23
CA ALA A 85 13.82 -5.63 -5.67
C ALA A 85 12.47 -5.25 -6.30
N ALA A 86 11.38 -5.92 -5.93
CA ALA A 86 10.04 -5.56 -6.37
C ALA A 86 9.62 -4.17 -5.86
N ALA A 87 9.90 -3.85 -4.60
CA ALA A 87 9.63 -2.53 -4.02
C ALA A 87 10.38 -1.41 -4.76
N ILE A 88 11.66 -1.62 -5.10
CA ILE A 88 12.47 -0.68 -5.89
C ILE A 88 11.87 -0.52 -7.30
N LEU A 89 11.48 -1.60 -7.96
CA LEU A 89 10.84 -1.51 -9.28
C LEU A 89 9.54 -0.70 -9.22
N ILE A 90 8.71 -0.93 -8.20
CA ILE A 90 7.48 -0.17 -8.00
C ILE A 90 7.80 1.29 -7.74
N LEU A 91 8.78 1.59 -6.87
CA LEU A 91 9.21 2.96 -6.61
C LEU A 91 9.67 3.66 -7.91
N ALA A 92 10.41 2.95 -8.77
CA ALA A 92 10.81 3.45 -10.08
C ALA A 92 9.60 3.74 -10.98
N LEU A 93 8.58 2.87 -11.01
CA LEU A 93 7.33 3.13 -11.75
C LEU A 93 6.59 4.37 -11.20
N TYR A 94 6.53 4.53 -9.88
CA TYR A 94 5.97 5.72 -9.24
C TYR A 94 6.76 6.98 -9.57
N LEU A 95 8.09 6.90 -9.61
CA LEU A 95 8.96 8.00 -10.01
C LEU A 95 8.73 8.37 -11.47
N LEU A 96 8.68 7.41 -12.39
CA LEU A 96 8.38 7.65 -13.81
C LEU A 96 7.02 8.31 -13.99
N LEU A 97 5.99 7.85 -13.27
CA LEU A 97 4.66 8.49 -13.26
C LEU A 97 4.70 9.91 -12.70
N ALA A 98 5.50 10.18 -11.67
CA ALA A 98 5.67 11.51 -11.11
C ALA A 98 6.40 12.46 -12.08
N LEU A 99 7.46 11.97 -12.73
CA LEU A 99 8.18 12.71 -13.77
C LEU A 99 7.27 13.01 -14.97
N TRP A 100 6.47 12.03 -15.40
CA TRP A 100 5.46 12.22 -16.43
C TRP A 100 4.41 13.25 -16.03
N ALA A 101 3.91 13.20 -14.79
CA ALA A 101 2.96 14.18 -14.28
C ALA A 101 3.53 15.61 -14.35
N ASN A 102 4.81 15.79 -14.01
CA ASN A 102 5.47 17.10 -14.08
C ASN A 102 5.67 17.55 -15.54
N TYR A 103 5.98 16.62 -16.45
CA TYR A 103 6.10 16.90 -17.88
C TYR A 103 4.76 17.22 -18.56
N SER A 104 3.63 16.74 -18.03
CA SER A 104 2.30 16.81 -18.64
C SER A 104 1.76 18.21 -18.94
N THR A 105 2.39 19.26 -18.40
CA THR A 105 2.05 20.66 -18.69
C THR A 105 2.18 20.99 -20.18
N ARG A 106 3.31 20.65 -20.81
CA ARG A 106 3.58 20.92 -22.24
C ARG A 106 2.54 20.30 -23.19
N PRO A 107 2.25 18.98 -23.14
CA PRO A 107 1.23 18.39 -24.01
C PRO A 107 -0.18 18.91 -23.72
N ALA A 108 -0.51 19.29 -22.47
CA ALA A 108 -1.80 19.88 -22.16
C ALA A 108 -2.04 21.21 -22.90
N PHE A 109 -1.00 22.06 -23.02
CA PHE A 109 -1.08 23.29 -23.81
C PHE A 109 -1.25 22.99 -25.31
N THR A 110 -0.46 22.07 -25.87
CA THR A 110 -0.57 21.69 -27.29
C THR A 110 -1.95 21.13 -27.63
N ILE A 111 -2.49 20.25 -26.79
CA ILE A 111 -3.83 19.66 -26.97
C ILE A 111 -4.91 20.73 -26.85
N SER A 112 -4.79 21.65 -25.88
CA SER A 112 -5.77 22.74 -25.74
C SER A 112 -5.77 23.69 -26.94
N SER A 113 -4.60 23.97 -27.51
CA SER A 113 -4.46 24.78 -28.74
C SER A 113 -5.10 24.07 -29.93
N TRP A 114 -4.77 22.79 -30.14
CA TRP A 114 -5.36 21.98 -31.20
C TRP A 114 -6.89 21.84 -31.07
N LEU A 115 -7.39 21.60 -29.87
CA LEU A 115 -8.84 21.54 -29.58
C LEU A 115 -9.51 22.89 -29.85
N THR A 116 -8.86 24.00 -29.50
CA THR A 116 -9.40 25.34 -29.78
C THR A 116 -9.51 25.59 -31.29
N LEU A 117 -8.50 25.18 -32.06
CA LEU A 117 -8.49 25.28 -33.53
C LEU A 117 -9.56 24.39 -34.18
N LYS A 118 -9.75 23.16 -33.69
CA LYS A 118 -10.73 22.21 -34.28
C LYS A 118 -12.17 22.47 -33.86
N LEU A 119 -12.41 22.80 -32.58
CA LEU A 119 -13.76 23.01 -32.04
C LEU A 119 -14.25 24.45 -32.26
N ARG A 120 -13.37 25.36 -32.69
CA ARG A 120 -13.63 26.82 -32.81
C ARG A 120 -14.23 27.44 -31.55
N LYS A 121 -13.99 26.81 -30.39
CA LYS A 121 -14.39 27.26 -29.06
C LYS A 121 -13.14 27.30 -28.19
N PRO A 122 -12.92 28.37 -27.41
CA PRO A 122 -11.73 28.48 -26.57
C PRO A 122 -11.73 27.39 -25.49
N VAL A 123 -10.77 26.46 -25.57
CA VAL A 123 -10.54 25.44 -24.55
C VAL A 123 -9.42 25.93 -23.63
N ARG A 124 -9.74 26.14 -22.35
CA ARG A 124 -8.76 26.62 -21.37
C ARG A 124 -7.69 25.55 -21.13
N PRO A 125 -6.38 25.86 -21.29
CA PRO A 125 -5.30 24.91 -21.03
C PRO A 125 -5.33 24.34 -19.61
N ASN A 126 -5.75 25.15 -18.63
CA ASN A 126 -5.88 24.73 -17.25
C ASN A 126 -6.93 23.62 -17.05
N SER A 127 -8.00 23.60 -17.86
CA SER A 127 -9.00 22.53 -17.82
C SER A 127 -8.42 21.20 -18.31
N VAL A 128 -7.66 21.24 -19.41
CA VAL A 128 -6.96 20.06 -19.95
C VAL A 128 -5.92 19.56 -18.95
N TYR A 129 -5.10 20.46 -18.40
CA TYR A 129 -4.12 20.13 -17.38
C TYR A 129 -4.74 19.49 -16.13
N ARG A 130 -5.89 20.00 -15.66
CA ARG A 130 -6.63 19.40 -14.54
C ARG A 130 -7.02 17.95 -14.84
N ILE A 131 -7.49 17.66 -16.05
CA ILE A 131 -7.82 16.29 -16.49
C ILE A 131 -6.57 15.41 -16.45
N PHE A 132 -5.45 15.85 -17.04
CA PHE A 132 -4.19 15.11 -17.00
C PHE A 132 -3.75 14.81 -15.56
N LYS A 133 -3.83 15.80 -14.67
CA LYS A 133 -3.49 15.65 -13.25
C LYS A 133 -4.41 14.64 -12.56
N THR A 134 -5.72 14.71 -12.78
CA THR A 134 -6.69 13.78 -12.21
C THR A 134 -6.48 12.36 -12.73
N VAL A 135 -6.31 12.17 -14.05
CA VAL A 135 -6.05 10.85 -14.65
C VAL A 135 -4.74 10.26 -14.12
N THR A 136 -3.66 11.05 -14.08
CA THR A 136 -2.37 10.57 -13.57
C THR A 136 -2.45 10.22 -12.08
N TRP A 137 -3.22 10.98 -11.30
CA TRP A 137 -3.50 10.66 -9.90
C TRP A 137 -4.26 9.33 -9.75
N LEU A 138 -5.32 9.11 -10.55
CA LEU A 138 -6.07 7.85 -10.56
C LEU A 138 -5.20 6.66 -10.97
N VAL A 139 -4.38 6.82 -11.99
CA VAL A 139 -3.47 5.76 -12.44
C VAL A 139 -2.45 5.43 -11.35
N ARG A 140 -1.86 6.45 -10.73
CA ARG A 140 -0.84 6.30 -9.69
C ARG A 140 -1.38 5.61 -8.44
N TRP A 141 -2.58 5.97 -7.98
CA TRP A 141 -3.10 5.52 -6.67
C TRP A 141 -4.15 4.40 -6.74
N LEU A 142 -4.80 4.19 -7.88
CA LEU A 142 -5.79 3.12 -8.05
C LEU A 142 -5.32 2.06 -9.04
N VAL A 143 -4.99 2.45 -10.27
CA VAL A 143 -4.72 1.46 -11.34
C VAL A 143 -3.42 0.71 -11.07
N LEU A 144 -2.33 1.42 -10.81
CA LEU A 144 -1.01 0.83 -10.63
C LEU A 144 -0.98 -0.13 -9.42
N PRO A 145 -1.45 0.23 -8.21
CA PRO A 145 -1.51 -0.72 -7.11
C PRO A 145 -2.35 -1.96 -7.42
N VAL A 146 -3.51 -1.81 -8.05
CA VAL A 146 -4.38 -2.95 -8.38
C VAL A 146 -3.69 -3.96 -9.28
N ILE A 147 -2.88 -3.49 -10.24
CA ILE A 147 -2.11 -4.34 -11.16
C ILE A 147 -0.92 -4.99 -10.43
N VAL A 148 -0.25 -4.23 -9.57
CA VAL A 148 1.00 -4.63 -8.91
C VAL A 148 0.77 -5.57 -7.72
N LEU A 149 -0.33 -5.41 -6.98
CA LEU A 149 -0.61 -6.18 -5.76
C LEU A 149 -0.62 -7.71 -5.97
N PRO A 150 -1.25 -8.29 -7.01
CA PRO A 150 -1.19 -9.73 -7.27
C PRO A 150 0.23 -10.22 -7.60
N TRP A 151 1.02 -9.37 -8.23
CA TRP A 151 2.42 -9.64 -8.54
C TRP A 151 3.28 -9.62 -7.27
N ILE A 152 3.11 -8.64 -6.37
CA ILE A 152 3.75 -8.63 -5.04
C ILE A 152 3.35 -9.89 -4.26
N ALA A 153 2.08 -10.29 -4.31
CA ALA A 153 1.62 -11.50 -3.64
C ALA A 153 2.33 -12.76 -4.17
N ALA A 154 2.57 -12.84 -5.48
CA ALA A 154 3.36 -13.92 -6.09
C ALA A 154 4.84 -13.87 -5.65
N VAL A 155 5.47 -12.69 -5.63
CA VAL A 155 6.86 -12.51 -5.17
C VAL A 155 7.02 -12.86 -3.69
N SER A 156 6.05 -12.49 -2.84
CA SER A 156 6.10 -12.79 -1.41
C SER A 156 6.09 -14.29 -1.11
N SER A 157 5.38 -15.08 -1.91
CA SER A 157 5.25 -16.54 -1.73
C SER A 157 6.34 -17.33 -2.44
N ARG A 158 6.76 -16.91 -3.64
CA ARG A 158 7.66 -17.68 -4.53
C ARG A 158 9.05 -17.05 -4.72
N GLY A 159 9.33 -15.92 -4.08
CA GLY A 159 10.57 -15.17 -4.26
C GLY A 159 10.78 -14.75 -5.72
N TRP A 160 11.98 -14.99 -6.25
CA TRP A 160 12.36 -14.64 -7.63
C TRP A 160 11.47 -15.27 -8.70
N GLN A 161 10.92 -16.46 -8.47
CA GLN A 161 10.01 -17.11 -9.42
C GLN A 161 8.64 -16.40 -9.51
N GLY A 162 8.33 -15.56 -8.52
CA GLY A 162 7.13 -14.73 -8.48
C GLY A 162 7.16 -13.53 -9.42
N PHE A 163 8.31 -13.19 -10.02
CA PHE A 163 8.44 -12.09 -10.97
C PHE A 163 7.67 -12.31 -12.28
N ARG A 164 7.20 -13.53 -12.54
CA ARG A 164 6.36 -13.84 -13.70
C ARG A 164 5.03 -13.08 -13.58
N PRO A 165 4.66 -12.23 -14.56
CA PRO A 165 3.46 -11.40 -14.47
C PRO A 165 2.22 -12.28 -14.36
N LYS A 166 1.41 -12.02 -13.33
CA LYS A 166 0.09 -12.61 -13.17
C LYS A 166 -0.91 -11.50 -12.89
N LEU A 167 -1.84 -11.33 -13.82
CA LEU A 167 -2.99 -10.45 -13.61
C LEU A 167 -4.04 -11.19 -12.76
N ALA A 168 -4.79 -10.42 -11.98
CA ALA A 168 -5.93 -10.96 -11.27
C ALA A 168 -6.99 -11.43 -12.26
N ALA A 169 -7.25 -12.74 -12.29
CA ALA A 169 -8.25 -13.33 -13.18
C ALA A 169 -9.70 -12.99 -12.78
N ARG A 170 -9.93 -12.57 -11.52
CA ARG A 170 -11.28 -12.31 -11.00
C ARG A 170 -11.76 -10.91 -11.39
N ARG A 171 -12.85 -10.82 -12.15
CA ARG A 171 -13.47 -9.53 -12.55
C ARG A 171 -13.85 -8.65 -11.35
N LEU A 172 -14.35 -9.24 -10.26
CA LEU A 172 -14.74 -8.50 -9.05
C LEU A 172 -13.55 -7.86 -8.31
N TYR A 173 -12.35 -8.42 -8.43
CA TYR A 173 -11.15 -7.84 -7.80
C TYR A 173 -10.86 -6.44 -8.35
N TRP A 174 -11.10 -6.21 -9.64
CA TRP A 174 -10.88 -4.92 -10.29
C TRP A 174 -11.78 -3.81 -9.77
N LEU A 175 -12.88 -4.13 -9.09
CA LEU A 175 -13.76 -3.16 -8.43
C LEU A 175 -13.51 -3.10 -6.92
N GLN A 176 -13.32 -4.26 -6.27
CA GLN A 176 -13.10 -4.34 -4.82
C GLN A 176 -11.75 -3.73 -4.40
N ALA A 177 -10.67 -3.98 -5.16
CA ALA A 177 -9.34 -3.51 -4.79
C ALA A 177 -9.22 -1.97 -4.83
N PRO A 178 -9.70 -1.25 -5.87
CA PRO A 178 -9.75 0.21 -5.83
C PRO A 178 -10.55 0.76 -4.65
N VAL A 179 -11.71 0.18 -4.35
CA VAL A 179 -12.55 0.62 -3.21
C VAL A 179 -11.81 0.46 -1.90
N LEU A 180 -11.17 -0.68 -1.67
CA LEU A 180 -10.39 -0.91 -0.45
C LEU A 180 -9.13 -0.04 -0.38
N LEU A 181 -8.49 0.27 -1.51
CA LEU A 181 -7.39 1.23 -1.55
C LEU A 181 -7.85 2.64 -1.18
N LEU A 182 -9.03 3.07 -1.64
CA LEU A 182 -9.62 4.34 -1.22
C LEU A 182 -9.95 4.33 0.28
N CYS A 183 -10.51 3.23 0.80
CA CYS A 183 -10.77 3.07 2.23
C CYS A 183 -9.49 3.03 3.08
N ALA A 184 -8.40 2.45 2.56
CA ALA A 184 -7.14 2.36 3.27
C ALA A 184 -6.34 3.67 3.21
N LEU A 185 -6.35 4.38 2.08
CA LEU A 185 -5.48 5.54 1.88
C LEU A 185 -6.25 6.85 2.01
N TRP A 186 -7.37 7.01 1.30
CA TRP A 186 -8.04 8.30 1.18
C TRP A 186 -8.94 8.64 2.38
N VAL A 187 -9.70 7.67 2.87
CA VAL A 187 -10.63 7.87 4.00
C VAL A 187 -9.90 8.24 5.29
N PRO A 188 -8.77 7.61 5.68
CA PRO A 188 -8.00 8.01 6.85
C PRO A 188 -7.55 9.47 6.81
N PHE A 189 -7.04 9.95 5.67
CA PHE A 189 -6.68 11.37 5.53
C PHE A 189 -7.89 12.28 5.67
N LYS A 190 -9.03 11.92 5.07
CA LYS A 190 -10.27 12.70 5.22
C LYS A 190 -10.77 12.75 6.66
N LEU A 191 -10.63 11.66 7.40
CA LEU A 191 -10.99 11.60 8.81
C LEU A 191 -10.08 12.49 9.67
N LEU A 192 -8.79 12.54 9.35
CA LEU A 192 -7.83 13.42 10.02
C LEU A 192 -8.03 14.90 9.69
N ASP A 193 -8.33 15.22 8.42
CA ASP A 193 -8.62 16.58 7.96
C ASP A 193 -9.92 17.14 8.54
N TRP A 194 -10.86 16.27 8.95
CA TRP A 194 -12.13 16.68 9.51
C TRP A 194 -11.98 17.16 10.96
N VAL A 195 -11.69 18.44 11.15
CA VAL A 195 -11.54 19.06 12.48
C VAL A 195 -12.91 19.53 13.01
N PRO A 196 -13.47 18.91 14.06
CA PRO A 196 -14.67 19.42 14.71
C PRO A 196 -14.31 20.66 15.55
N HIS A 197 -15.17 21.67 15.50
CA HIS A 197 -15.05 22.85 16.37
C HIS A 197 -15.55 22.47 17.76
N VAL A 198 -14.66 22.37 18.74
CA VAL A 198 -14.97 22.04 20.13
C VAL A 198 -14.41 23.11 21.05
N GLY A 199 -15.10 23.39 22.16
CA GLY A 199 -14.85 24.58 22.98
C GLY A 199 -13.60 24.54 23.89
N SER A 200 -12.81 23.47 23.87
CA SER A 200 -11.59 23.38 24.70
C SER A 200 -10.48 22.58 24.03
N PHE A 201 -9.23 22.96 24.31
CA PHE A 201 -8.03 22.29 23.80
C PHE A 201 -7.98 20.79 24.16
N THR A 202 -8.42 20.42 25.36
CA THR A 202 -8.49 19.01 25.78
C THR A 202 -9.48 18.22 24.92
N MET A 203 -10.64 18.79 24.57
CA MET A 203 -11.59 18.15 23.66
C MET A 203 -11.05 18.04 22.24
N GLU A 204 -10.30 19.04 21.77
CA GLU A 204 -9.61 18.97 20.46
C GLU A 204 -8.60 17.82 20.43
N MET A 205 -7.79 17.69 21.48
CA MET A 205 -6.78 16.63 21.60
C MET A 205 -7.42 15.24 21.66
N VAL A 206 -8.46 15.06 22.49
CA VAL A 206 -9.19 13.78 22.59
C VAL A 206 -9.85 13.43 21.25
N SER A 207 -10.49 14.41 20.59
CA SER A 207 -11.08 14.22 19.26
C SER A 207 -10.03 13.80 18.23
N PHE A 208 -8.87 14.46 18.23
CA PHE A 208 -7.77 14.11 17.34
C PHE A 208 -7.27 12.67 17.59
N VAL A 209 -7.05 12.28 18.84
CA VAL A 209 -6.60 10.93 19.21
C VAL A 209 -7.61 9.87 18.76
N ILE A 210 -8.91 10.10 18.97
CA ILE A 210 -9.97 9.17 18.53
C ILE A 210 -10.00 9.06 17.00
N ARG A 211 -9.93 10.18 16.28
CA ARG A 211 -9.90 10.19 14.81
C ARG A 211 -8.67 9.50 14.26
N LEU A 212 -7.50 9.73 14.87
CA LEU A 212 -6.26 9.05 14.52
C LEU A 212 -6.34 7.54 14.75
N LEU A 213 -6.88 7.11 15.90
CA LEU A 213 -7.06 5.70 16.20
C LEU A 213 -8.03 5.03 15.22
N ALA A 214 -9.15 5.67 14.92
CA ALA A 214 -10.13 5.17 13.95
C ALA A 214 -9.55 5.11 12.54
N ALA A 215 -8.84 6.15 12.10
CA ALA A 215 -8.12 6.18 10.82
C ALA A 215 -7.09 5.04 10.72
N TYR A 216 -6.34 4.81 11.79
CA TYR A 216 -5.34 3.76 11.88
C TYR A 216 -5.96 2.35 11.80
N LEU A 217 -7.01 2.09 12.58
CA LEU A 217 -7.70 0.79 12.55
C LEU A 217 -8.37 0.54 11.19
N LEU A 218 -8.94 1.58 10.58
CA LEU A 218 -9.50 1.50 9.24
C LEU A 218 -8.44 1.13 8.21
N PHE A 219 -7.26 1.78 8.25
CA PHE A 219 -6.13 1.44 7.38
C PHE A 219 -5.74 -0.03 7.53
N VAL A 220 -5.53 -0.50 8.76
CA VAL A 220 -5.11 -1.89 9.03
C VAL A 220 -6.18 -2.90 8.55
N ALA A 221 -7.45 -2.65 8.85
CA ALA A 221 -8.54 -3.53 8.44
C ALA A 221 -8.71 -3.59 6.92
N ALA A 222 -8.74 -2.43 6.26
CA ALA A 222 -8.86 -2.33 4.81
C ALA A 222 -7.65 -2.98 4.11
N TRP A 223 -6.45 -2.78 4.63
CA TRP A 223 -5.23 -3.42 4.12
C TRP A 223 -5.26 -4.94 4.25
N LEU A 224 -5.63 -5.48 5.42
CA LEU A 224 -5.74 -6.92 5.62
C LEU A 224 -6.78 -7.56 4.70
N LEU A 225 -7.92 -6.90 4.52
CA LEU A 225 -8.96 -7.37 3.60
C LEU A 225 -8.49 -7.33 2.14
N LEU A 226 -7.77 -6.26 1.76
CA LEU A 226 -7.16 -6.15 0.43
C LEU A 226 -6.14 -7.26 0.19
N ALA A 227 -5.27 -7.54 1.17
CA ALA A 227 -4.29 -8.63 1.07
C ALA A 227 -4.95 -9.99 0.94
N PHE A 228 -6.03 -10.25 1.69
CA PHE A 228 -6.85 -11.46 1.59
C PHE A 228 -7.50 -11.63 0.20
N LEU A 229 -8.09 -10.57 -0.35
CA LEU A 229 -8.74 -10.64 -1.67
C LEU A 229 -7.73 -10.83 -2.81
N THR A 230 -6.60 -10.11 -2.74
CA THR A 230 -5.53 -10.16 -3.74
C THR A 230 -4.92 -11.56 -3.87
N SER A 231 -4.76 -12.24 -2.74
CA SER A 231 -4.16 -13.58 -2.65
C SER A 231 -5.12 -14.72 -2.98
N GLY A 232 -6.39 -14.43 -3.32
CA GLY A 232 -7.38 -15.42 -3.72
C GLY A 232 -8.25 -15.97 -2.58
N GLY A 233 -8.03 -15.52 -1.35
CA GLY A 233 -8.95 -15.70 -0.23
C GLY A 233 -9.20 -17.14 0.22
N ARG A 234 -8.22 -18.04 0.06
CA ARG A 234 -8.31 -19.41 0.59
C ARG A 234 -7.59 -19.49 1.94
N PRO A 235 -8.26 -19.28 3.08
CA PRO A 235 -7.67 -19.71 4.34
C PRO A 235 -7.41 -21.21 4.23
N ALA A 236 -6.22 -21.66 4.66
CA ALA A 236 -5.93 -23.07 4.76
C ALA A 236 -7.01 -23.71 5.64
N LEU A 237 -7.90 -24.50 5.03
CA LEU A 237 -8.80 -25.36 5.77
C LEU A 237 -7.90 -26.42 6.40
N ILE A 238 -7.64 -26.28 7.70
CA ILE A 238 -7.04 -27.34 8.50
C ILE A 238 -8.13 -28.41 8.64
N HIS A 239 -8.27 -29.25 7.63
CA HIS A 239 -8.79 -30.58 7.81
C HIS A 239 -7.61 -31.52 7.67
N SER A 240 -7.14 -32.01 8.83
CA SER A 240 -6.44 -33.29 8.89
C SER A 240 -7.46 -34.34 8.47
N THR A 241 -7.44 -34.73 7.19
CA THR A 241 -8.09 -35.95 6.76
C THR A 241 -7.30 -37.09 7.40
N THR A 242 -7.69 -37.46 8.60
CA THR A 242 -7.40 -38.77 9.17
C THR A 242 -8.26 -39.75 8.38
N GLU A 243 -7.79 -40.20 7.22
CA GLU A 243 -8.31 -41.42 6.62
C GLU A 243 -7.31 -42.54 6.85
N ALA A 244 -7.82 -43.56 7.54
CA ALA A 244 -7.13 -44.76 7.95
C ALA A 244 -6.58 -45.51 6.72
N LYS A 245 -5.34 -46.00 6.84
CA LYS A 245 -4.85 -47.02 5.93
C LYS A 245 -5.63 -48.32 6.20
N PRO A 246 -6.08 -49.04 5.15
CA PRO A 246 -6.53 -50.42 5.29
C PRO A 246 -5.38 -51.34 5.73
#